data_AF-A0A2K8SMT3-F1
#
_entry.id   AF-A0A2K8SMT3-F1
#
_cell.length_a   1.000
_cell.length_b   1.000
_cell.length_c   1.000
_cell.angle_alpha   90.00
_cell.angle_beta   90.00
_cell.angle_gamma   90.00
#
_symmetry.space_group_name_H-M   'P 1'
#
loop_
_entity.id
_entity.type
_entity.pdbx_description
1 polymer ?
#
loop_
_entity_poly.entity_id
_entity_poly.type
_entity_poly.pdbx_seq_one_letter_code
_entity_poly.pdbx_strand_id
1 'polypeptide(L)'
;MTLLPIYQNLRARILECMGDIIGTYSFEQGDIVPAIAIDDRGIYPPAGTKVQGLEVSIIPAVAANSKPLIGGCLIDHQSKLILKQWDSAGDTLEATIRLTGVLGNRINIGPRILPVSSIGNIESRTITFFDAQILRL
;
A
#
# COMPACT_ATOMS: atom_id res chain seq x y z
N MET A 1 20.97 6.09 -1.22
CA MET A 1 20.02 5.88 -2.33
C MET A 1 18.62 5.91 -1.74
N THR A 2 17.74 6.82 -2.17
CA THR A 2 16.38 6.96 -1.59
C THR A 2 15.45 5.94 -2.25
N LEU A 3 14.64 5.21 -1.47
CA LEU A 3 13.65 4.27 -2.02
C LEU A 3 12.44 4.97 -2.66
N LEU A 4 12.31 6.29 -2.51
CA LEU A 4 11.18 7.08 -2.99
C LEU A 4 10.83 6.86 -4.48
N PRO A 5 11.78 6.83 -5.45
CA PRO A 5 11.45 6.59 -6.85
C PRO A 5 10.82 5.21 -7.11
N ILE A 6 11.22 4.19 -6.35
CA ILE A 6 10.66 2.83 -6.47
C ILE A 6 9.18 2.84 -6.07
N TYR A 7 8.85 3.47 -4.94
CA TYR A 7 7.47 3.54 -4.47
C TYR A 7 6.60 4.48 -5.30
N GLN A 8 7.17 5.52 -5.92
CA GLN A 8 6.45 6.33 -6.91
C GLN A 8 6.10 5.52 -8.16
N ASN A 9 7.03 4.71 -8.69
CA ASN A 9 6.75 3.80 -9.80
C ASN A 9 5.71 2.75 -9.41
N LEU A 10 5.78 2.20 -8.20
CA LEU A 10 4.76 1.28 -7.69
C LEU A 10 3.39 1.94 -7.62
N ARG A 11 3.30 3.16 -7.07
CA ARG A 11 2.06 3.94 -7.02
C ARG A 11 1.45 4.13 -8.41
N ALA A 12 2.27 4.47 -9.42
CA ALA A 12 1.81 4.63 -10.80
C ALA A 12 1.24 3.33 -11.37
N ARG A 13 1.94 2.20 -11.18
CA ARG A 13 1.47 0.87 -11.63
C ARG A 13 0.19 0.43 -10.93
N ILE A 14 0.04 0.74 -9.64
CA ILE A 14 -1.19 0.47 -8.91
C ILE A 14 -2.35 1.31 -9.47
N LEU A 15 -2.11 2.59 -9.75
CA LEU A 15 -3.11 3.46 -10.37
C LEU A 15 -3.52 2.99 -11.76
N GLU A 16 -2.58 2.50 -12.58
CA GLU A 16 -2.89 1.93 -13.89
C GLU A 16 -3.76 0.67 -13.77
N CYS A 17 -3.50 -0.17 -12.76
CA CYS A 17 -4.19 -1.45 -12.58
C CYS A 17 -5.57 -1.32 -11.90
N MET A 18 -5.74 -0.33 -11.02
CA MET A 18 -6.91 -0.19 -10.14
C MET A 18 -7.58 1.18 -10.21
N GLY A 19 -7.23 2.02 -11.19
CA GLY A 19 -7.71 3.40 -11.26
C GLY A 19 -9.23 3.53 -11.33
N ASP A 20 -9.93 2.49 -11.81
CA ASP A 20 -11.39 2.38 -11.88
C ASP A 20 -12.05 2.06 -10.53
N ILE A 21 -11.33 1.44 -9.59
CA ILE A 21 -11.88 1.02 -8.28
C ILE A 21 -11.28 1.78 -7.10
N ILE A 22 -10.19 2.52 -7.31
CA ILE A 22 -9.59 3.39 -6.30
C ILE A 22 -10.57 4.52 -5.98
N GLY A 23 -10.77 4.74 -4.69
CA GLY A 23 -11.59 5.80 -4.16
C GLY A 23 -10.97 7.19 -4.35
N THR A 24 -11.46 8.18 -3.60
CA THR A 24 -10.91 9.54 -3.64
C THR A 24 -10.60 10.08 -2.25
N TYR A 25 -9.55 10.90 -2.20
CA TYR A 25 -9.33 11.85 -1.12
C TYR A 25 -9.93 13.20 -1.53
N SER A 26 -10.73 13.79 -0.66
CA SER A 26 -11.14 15.20 -0.74
C SER A 26 -10.50 15.96 0.41
N PHE A 27 -9.61 16.89 0.10
CA PHE A 27 -8.91 17.70 1.09
C PHE A 27 -9.71 18.96 1.46
N GLU A 28 -9.40 19.57 2.61
CA GLU A 28 -10.05 20.80 3.06
C GLU A 28 -9.91 21.97 2.07
N GLN A 29 -8.84 21.95 1.27
CA GLN A 29 -8.55 22.95 0.24
C GLN A 29 -9.38 22.76 -1.04
N GLY A 30 -10.19 21.68 -1.11
CA GLY A 30 -11.09 21.39 -2.23
C GLY A 30 -10.51 20.45 -3.29
N ASP A 31 -9.22 20.12 -3.20
CA ASP A 31 -8.58 19.17 -4.12
C ASP A 31 -9.16 17.76 -3.96
N ILE A 32 -9.45 17.12 -5.10
CA ILE A 32 -9.91 15.74 -5.17
C ILE A 32 -8.90 14.92 -5.97
N VAL A 33 -8.33 13.89 -5.35
CA VAL A 33 -7.32 13.03 -5.97
C VAL A 33 -7.62 11.55 -5.68
N PRO A 34 -7.09 10.61 -6.45
CA PRO A 34 -7.24 9.18 -6.15
C PRO A 34 -6.74 8.83 -4.75
N ALA A 35 -7.48 7.95 -4.06
CA ALA A 35 -7.21 7.53 -2.68
C ALA A 35 -6.00 6.58 -2.56
N ILE A 36 -4.83 7.01 -3.03
CA ILE A 36 -3.57 6.26 -2.96
C ILE A 36 -2.39 7.15 -2.58
N ALA A 37 -1.68 6.74 -1.54
CA ALA A 37 -0.54 7.49 -0.99
C ALA A 37 0.62 6.57 -0.60
N ILE A 38 1.82 7.17 -0.58
CA ILE A 38 2.99 6.58 0.05
C ILE A 38 3.04 7.16 1.46
N ASP A 39 2.80 6.31 2.46
CA ASP A 39 2.77 6.67 3.87
C ASP A 39 4.03 6.15 4.57
N ASP A 40 5.05 7.01 4.64
CA ASP A 40 6.31 6.72 5.31
C ASP A 40 6.25 6.88 6.83
N ARG A 41 5.20 7.52 7.35
CA ARG A 41 5.11 7.96 8.75
C ARG A 41 3.86 7.50 9.50
N GLY A 42 2.90 6.86 8.83
CA GLY A 42 1.62 6.50 9.43
C GLY A 42 0.67 7.69 9.60
N ILE A 43 0.88 8.77 8.84
CA ILE A 43 0.17 10.07 9.03
C ILE A 43 -0.80 10.34 7.86
N TYR A 44 -0.85 9.46 6.86
CA TYR A 44 -1.72 9.63 5.71
C TYR A 44 -3.05 8.85 5.88
N PRO A 45 -4.21 9.42 5.51
CA PRO A 45 -4.40 10.80 5.05
C PRO A 45 -4.29 11.83 6.18
N PRO A 46 -3.89 13.09 5.87
CA PRO A 46 -3.88 14.17 6.85
C PRO A 46 -5.25 14.37 7.50
N ALA A 47 -5.25 14.87 8.74
CA ALA A 47 -6.49 15.21 9.44
C ALA A 47 -7.37 16.14 8.60
N GLY A 48 -8.70 15.94 8.66
CA GLY A 48 -9.67 16.70 7.87
C GLY A 48 -9.91 16.15 6.45
N THR A 49 -9.08 15.22 5.96
CA THR A 49 -9.31 14.57 4.67
C THR A 49 -10.53 13.67 4.72
N LYS A 50 -11.45 13.83 3.76
CA LYS A 50 -12.54 12.87 3.54
C LYS A 50 -12.09 11.80 2.58
N VAL A 51 -12.30 10.54 2.94
CA VAL A 51 -12.01 9.39 2.08
C VAL A 51 -13.32 8.74 1.67
N GLN A 52 -13.47 8.45 0.38
CA GLN A 52 -14.59 7.71 -0.17
C GLN A 52 -14.08 6.52 -0.97
N GLY A 53 -14.73 5.36 -0.87
CA GLY A 53 -14.34 4.16 -1.59
C GLY A 53 -13.06 3.50 -1.06
N LEU A 54 -12.31 2.88 -1.98
CA LEU A 54 -11.10 2.11 -1.67
C LEU A 54 -9.88 3.02 -1.50
N GLU A 55 -9.28 2.98 -0.32
CA GLU A 55 -7.99 3.59 0.01
C GLU A 55 -6.85 2.58 -0.13
N VAL A 56 -5.72 3.03 -0.67
CA VAL A 56 -4.47 2.28 -0.74
C VAL A 56 -3.34 3.07 -0.08
N SER A 57 -2.83 2.58 1.04
CA SER A 57 -1.63 3.13 1.70
C SER A 57 -0.43 2.24 1.40
N ILE A 58 0.59 2.79 0.72
CA ILE A 58 1.87 2.12 0.48
C ILE A 58 2.80 2.47 1.64
N ILE A 59 3.25 1.48 2.40
CA ILE A 59 4.16 1.66 3.54
C ILE A 59 5.55 1.11 3.16
N PRO A 60 6.51 2.00 2.87
CA PRO A 60 7.88 1.64 2.52
C PRO A 60 8.63 0.89 3.62
N ALA A 61 9.43 -0.10 3.23
CA ALA A 61 10.57 -0.64 3.98
C ALA A 61 10.35 -0.81 5.50
N VAL A 62 9.20 -1.40 5.88
CA VAL A 62 8.84 -1.65 7.28
C VAL A 62 9.84 -2.53 8.02
N ALA A 63 10.61 -3.33 7.29
CA ALA A 63 11.76 -4.07 7.80
C ALA A 63 12.79 -4.26 6.69
N ALA A 64 14.04 -4.52 7.08
CA ALA A 64 15.11 -4.89 6.15
C ALA A 64 15.93 -6.02 6.74
N ASN A 65 16.12 -7.10 5.98
CA ASN A 65 17.00 -8.20 6.35
C ASN A 65 18.23 -8.17 5.46
N SER A 66 19.43 -8.23 6.05
CA SER A 66 20.66 -8.30 5.28
C SER A 66 21.24 -9.72 5.29
N LYS A 67 21.78 -10.15 4.15
CA LYS A 67 22.53 -11.40 3.99
C LYS A 67 23.87 -11.09 3.33
N PRO A 68 25.00 -11.51 3.92
CA PRO A 68 26.30 -11.30 3.29
C PRO A 68 26.41 -12.10 1.98
N LEU A 69 27.08 -11.52 0.99
CA LEU A 69 27.47 -12.16 -0.27
C LEU A 69 28.98 -12.00 -0.46
N ILE A 70 29.59 -12.83 -1.31
CA ILE A 70 30.99 -12.61 -1.70
C ILE A 70 31.06 -11.28 -2.47
N GLY A 71 31.79 -10.29 -1.94
CA GLY A 71 31.92 -8.97 -2.54
C GLY A 71 30.72 -8.04 -2.37
N GLY A 72 29.83 -8.29 -1.40
CA GLY A 72 28.68 -7.42 -1.17
C GLY A 72 27.70 -7.90 -0.11
N CYS A 73 26.48 -7.35 -0.14
CA CYS A 73 25.36 -7.83 0.67
C CYS A 73 24.04 -7.76 -0.11
N LEU A 74 23.15 -8.71 0.19
CA LEU A 74 21.76 -8.69 -0.23
C LEU A 74 20.92 -8.06 0.88
N ILE A 75 20.13 -7.03 0.56
CA ILE A 75 19.14 -6.45 1.45
C ILE A 75 17.74 -6.79 0.92
N ASP A 76 16.99 -7.55 1.70
CA ASP A 76 15.56 -7.81 1.46
C ASP A 76 14.74 -6.79 2.26
N HIS A 77 14.15 -5.82 1.56
CA HIS A 77 13.19 -4.87 2.13
C HIS A 77 11.80 -5.49 2.15
N GLN A 78 11.18 -5.51 3.33
CA GLN A 78 9.77 -5.82 3.49
C GLN A 78 8.98 -4.52 3.43
N SER A 79 7.93 -4.48 2.61
CA SER A 79 7.01 -3.35 2.47
C SER A 79 5.57 -3.83 2.68
N LYS A 80 4.64 -2.90 2.91
CA LYS A 80 3.21 -3.22 3.07
C LYS A 80 2.34 -2.36 2.16
N LEU A 81 1.25 -2.93 1.66
CA LEU A 81 0.07 -2.20 1.23
C LEU A 81 -1.01 -2.40 2.29
N ILE A 82 -1.66 -1.32 2.70
CA ILE A 82 -2.90 -1.37 3.47
C ILE A 82 -4.03 -0.94 2.56
N LEU A 83 -4.99 -1.84 2.37
CA LEU A 83 -6.25 -1.55 1.70
C LEU A 83 -7.28 -1.24 2.77
N LYS A 84 -8.01 -0.14 2.61
CA LYS A 84 -9.14 0.20 3.48
C LYS A 84 -10.34 0.52 2.61
N GLN A 85 -11.49 -0.09 2.89
CA GLN A 85 -12.72 0.18 2.15
C GLN A 85 -13.65 0.99 3.04
N TRP A 86 -13.86 2.25 2.66
CA TRP A 86 -14.67 3.21 3.40
C TRP A 86 -16.16 3.12 3.05
N ASP A 87 -16.49 2.57 1.88
CA ASP A 87 -17.88 2.39 1.45
C ASP A 87 -18.42 1.05 1.93
N SER A 88 -19.55 1.07 2.65
CA SER A 88 -20.15 -0.13 3.24
C SER A 88 -20.68 -1.15 2.22
N ALA A 89 -20.85 -0.73 0.96
CA ALA A 89 -21.31 -1.58 -0.12
C ALA A 89 -20.16 -2.27 -0.88
N GLY A 90 -18.91 -1.83 -0.68
CA GLY A 90 -17.72 -2.37 -1.35
C GLY A 90 -16.93 -3.33 -0.48
N ASP A 91 -15.89 -3.93 -1.06
CA ASP A 91 -14.90 -4.70 -0.32
C ASP A 91 -13.47 -4.52 -0.87
N THR A 92 -12.50 -5.20 -0.25
CA THR A 92 -11.08 -5.19 -0.65
C THR A 92 -10.69 -6.39 -1.53
N LEU A 93 -11.61 -7.28 -1.89
CA LEU A 93 -11.29 -8.56 -2.54
C LEU A 93 -10.79 -8.35 -3.97
N GLU A 94 -11.53 -7.59 -4.77
CA GLU A 94 -11.15 -7.31 -6.16
C GLU A 94 -9.78 -6.62 -6.24
N ALA A 95 -9.57 -5.60 -5.40
CA ALA A 95 -8.30 -4.90 -5.29
C ALA A 95 -7.15 -5.85 -4.91
N THR A 96 -7.41 -6.76 -3.96
CA THR A 96 -6.42 -7.76 -3.56
C THR A 96 -6.01 -8.64 -4.73
N ILE A 97 -6.96 -9.13 -5.52
CA ILE A 97 -6.70 -9.98 -6.69
C ILE A 97 -5.86 -9.23 -7.72
N ARG A 98 -6.27 -8.02 -8.11
CA ARG A 98 -5.56 -7.18 -9.08
C ARG A 98 -4.11 -6.87 -8.64
N LEU A 99 -3.91 -6.58 -7.36
CA LEU A 99 -2.59 -6.28 -6.80
C LEU A 99 -1.62 -7.47 -6.80
N THR A 100 -2.11 -8.71 -6.77
CA THR A 100 -1.21 -9.87 -6.87
C THR A 100 -0.40 -9.89 -8.16
N GLY A 101 -0.98 -9.43 -9.27
CA GLY A 101 -0.28 -9.30 -10.56
C GLY A 101 0.73 -8.14 -10.57
N VAL A 102 0.48 -7.06 -9.83
CA VAL A 102 1.35 -5.88 -9.79
C VAL A 102 2.58 -6.12 -8.90
N LEU A 103 2.39 -6.78 -7.75
CA LEU A 103 3.42 -6.97 -6.72
C LEU A 103 4.35 -8.16 -6.99
N GLY A 104 3.99 -9.05 -7.92
CA GLY A 104 4.81 -10.20 -8.29
C GLY A 104 4.77 -11.34 -7.26
N ASN A 105 5.83 -12.16 -7.24
CA ASN A 105 5.77 -13.51 -6.65
C ASN A 105 6.14 -13.60 -5.16
N ARG A 106 6.69 -12.54 -4.55
CA ARG A 106 7.06 -12.53 -3.12
C ARG A 106 6.07 -11.67 -2.35
N ILE A 107 4.83 -12.15 -2.24
CA ILE A 107 3.77 -11.50 -1.48
C ILE A 107 3.21 -12.42 -0.39
N ASN A 108 2.74 -11.81 0.69
CA ASN A 108 1.94 -12.46 1.72
C ASN A 108 0.67 -11.64 1.93
N ILE A 109 -0.48 -12.26 1.74
CA ILE A 109 -1.79 -11.64 1.90
C ILE A 109 -2.27 -11.91 3.32
N GLY A 110 -2.34 -10.85 4.13
CA GLY A 110 -2.83 -10.92 5.49
C GLY A 110 -4.35 -11.16 5.57
N PRO A 111 -4.86 -11.34 6.81
CA PRO A 111 -6.29 -11.53 7.02
C PRO A 111 -7.10 -10.32 6.55
N ARG A 112 -8.31 -10.60 6.05
CA ARG A 112 -9.34 -9.59 5.81
C ARG A 112 -10.00 -9.27 7.15
N ILE A 113 -9.97 -8.00 7.54
CA ILE A 113 -10.64 -7.50 8.74
C ILE A 113 -11.96 -6.89 8.29
N LEU A 114 -13.09 -7.48 8.72
CA LEU A 114 -14.42 -7.00 8.36
C LEU A 114 -14.85 -5.83 9.26
N PRO A 115 -15.75 -4.96 8.77
CA PRO A 115 -16.30 -3.89 9.58
C PRO A 115 -17.18 -4.48 10.68
N VAL A 116 -17.00 -3.98 11.90
CA VAL A 116 -17.75 -4.38 13.09
C VAL A 116 -18.39 -3.12 13.65
N SER A 117 -19.72 -3.07 13.59
CA SER A 117 -20.52 -1.89 13.94
C SER A 117 -20.28 -1.39 15.37
N SER A 118 -19.96 -2.28 16.31
CA SER A 118 -19.72 -1.93 17.72
C SER A 118 -18.41 -1.19 17.98
N ILE A 119 -17.43 -1.31 17.10
CA ILE A 119 -16.12 -0.65 17.22
C ILE A 119 -15.89 0.39 16.13
N GLY A 120 -16.82 0.54 15.18
CA GLY A 120 -16.77 1.54 14.12
C GLY A 120 -15.59 1.39 13.16
N ASN A 121 -15.02 0.18 13.05
CA ASN A 121 -13.92 -0.05 12.12
C ASN A 121 -14.45 -0.25 10.69
N ILE A 122 -13.59 0.08 9.73
CA ILE A 122 -13.82 -0.17 8.31
C ILE A 122 -13.23 -1.51 7.89
N GLU A 123 -13.66 -2.01 6.74
CA GLU A 123 -13.00 -3.18 6.16
C GLU A 123 -11.55 -2.82 5.81
N SER A 124 -10.62 -3.70 6.17
CA SER A 124 -9.22 -3.53 5.77
C SER A 124 -8.52 -4.84 5.46
N ARG A 125 -7.46 -4.75 4.67
CA ARG A 125 -6.58 -5.87 4.36
C ARG A 125 -5.14 -5.41 4.19
N THR A 126 -4.20 -6.19 4.71
CA THR A 126 -2.77 -5.90 4.56
C THR A 126 -2.14 -6.88 3.58
N ILE A 127 -1.37 -6.37 2.62
CA ILE A 127 -0.54 -7.18 1.72
C ILE A 127 0.91 -6.83 2.02
N THR A 128 1.72 -7.82 2.39
CA THR A 128 3.17 -7.65 2.56
C THR A 128 3.87 -8.09 1.28
N PHE A 129 4.87 -7.33 0.84
CA PHE A 129 5.70 -7.69 -0.31
C PHE A 129 7.18 -7.43 -0.04
N PHE A 130 8.05 -8.08 -0.81
CA PHE A 130 9.49 -8.04 -0.60
C PHE A 130 10.24 -7.60 -1.85
N ASP A 131 11.14 -6.63 -1.68
CA ASP A 131 12.05 -6.14 -2.71
C ASP A 131 13.49 -6.43 -2.31
N ALA A 132 14.22 -7.11 -3.18
CA ALA A 132 15.60 -7.50 -2.95
C ALA A 132 16.56 -6.52 -3.67
N GLN A 133 17.54 -5.99 -2.95
CA GLN A 133 18.59 -5.16 -3.49
C GLN A 133 19.96 -5.78 -3.20
N ILE A 134 20.82 -5.86 -4.21
CA ILE A 134 22.23 -6.23 -4.04
C ILE A 134 23.06 -4.95 -3.93
N LEU A 135 23.81 -4.81 -2.85
CA LEU A 135 24.87 -3.82 -2.69
C LEU A 135 26.21 -4.49 -2.96
N ARG A 136 26.96 -3.97 -3.93
CA ARG A 136 28.32 -4.42 -4.23
C ARG A 136 29.32 -3.50 -3.52
N LEU A 137 30.35 -4.09 -2.92
CA LEU A 137 31.47 -3.39 -2.29
C LEU A 137 32.63 -3.24 -3.27
#